data_AF-A0A2P1PXP2-F1
#
_entry.id   AF-A0A2P1PXP2-F1
#
_cell.length_a   1.000
_cell.length_b   1.000
_cell.length_c   1.000
_cell.angle_alpha   90.00
_cell.angle_beta   90.00
_cell.angle_gamma   90.00
#
_symmetry.space_group_name_H-M   'P 1'
#
loop_
_entity.id
_entity.type
_entity.pdbx_description
1 polymer ?
#
loop_
_entity_poly.entity_id
_entity_poly.type
_entity_poly.pdbx_seq_one_letter_code
_entity_poly.pdbx_strand_id
1 'polypeptide(L)'
;MIIKILAAIEAPLTASSDPKESMGLGLILDDLEKRQIKTLGGTLEFQIDRLLLTHEHKSTELRNYLSHNEPNQIWLFGCGDENLPSTPLESDVISSIFALMQRGVGVFATGDHDTLGADLCGKIPRVRRMRYWRPDNFSVEDRPPDTDSHRVDSSCPPLLPHLDIKPDYDDTPKRVYFSQDWYMPGQQWGAGVHPIGLHPDLKRIGYLPDHRHEGACRVPTMTEMDDSARSNEDFPSGARYQVVAYAARTGLTRGKETHAEIYPVVSAFTAPTEGRVVVDSTFHHWVNGNINAAMNNKNAWAWLHMSEYAANIGTWLARETRWVDLQRQKAFAIAAYKKVEEARVQFLNDNNDQAFGDVLLDVQNATKIEFARADLDPKAVATRFLELTMR
;
A
#
# COMPACT_ATOMS: atom_id res chain seq x y z
N MET A 1 -12.71 -11.18 12.03
CA MET A 1 -11.85 -10.13 12.62
C MET A 1 -12.20 -8.82 11.94
N ILE A 2 -12.47 -7.77 12.69
CA ILE A 2 -12.79 -6.45 12.12
C ILE A 2 -11.54 -5.57 12.26
N ILE A 3 -11.09 -4.97 11.16
CA ILE A 3 -10.05 -3.95 11.14
C ILE A 3 -10.72 -2.59 11.10
N LYS A 4 -10.58 -1.82 12.18
CA LYS A 4 -11.04 -0.43 12.28
C LYS A 4 -9.98 0.51 11.69
N ILE A 5 -10.33 1.21 10.62
CA ILE A 5 -9.47 2.19 9.95
C ILE A 5 -10.05 3.58 10.19
N LEU A 6 -9.25 4.49 10.74
CA LEU A 6 -9.50 5.92 10.64
C LEU A 6 -8.92 6.42 9.31
N ALA A 7 -9.77 6.85 8.38
CA ALA A 7 -9.38 7.56 7.16
C ALA A 7 -9.52 9.07 7.39
N ALA A 8 -8.42 9.74 7.74
CA ALA A 8 -8.38 11.17 7.99
C ALA A 8 -7.90 11.91 6.73
N ILE A 9 -8.78 12.74 6.16
CA ILE A 9 -8.64 13.31 4.81
C ILE A 9 -8.58 14.82 4.93
N GLU A 10 -7.46 15.43 4.54
CA GLU A 10 -7.33 16.88 4.48
C GLU A 10 -8.12 17.43 3.28
N ALA A 11 -9.23 18.13 3.54
CA ALA A 11 -10.11 18.62 2.48
C ALA A 11 -9.48 19.81 1.74
N PRO A 12 -9.57 19.88 0.40
CA PRO A 12 -9.47 21.16 -0.29
C PRO A 12 -10.67 22.03 0.12
N LEU A 13 -10.45 23.33 0.36
CA LEU A 13 -11.54 24.27 0.72
C LEU A 13 -12.68 24.33 -0.32
N THR A 14 -12.44 23.86 -1.55
CA THR A 14 -13.36 23.96 -2.69
C THR A 14 -14.05 22.65 -3.08
N ALA A 15 -13.68 21.51 -2.46
CA ALA A 15 -14.35 20.24 -2.70
C ALA A 15 -15.70 20.21 -1.96
N SER A 16 -16.70 19.52 -2.52
CA SER A 16 -18.01 19.36 -1.87
C SER A 16 -17.83 18.85 -0.44
N SER A 17 -18.69 19.30 0.48
CA SER A 17 -18.68 18.87 1.88
C SER A 17 -18.88 17.36 2.08
N ASP A 18 -19.24 16.62 1.02
CA ASP A 18 -19.26 15.15 1.02
C ASP A 18 -17.99 14.58 0.33
N PRO A 19 -17.08 13.94 1.07
CA PRO A 19 -15.92 13.21 0.52
C PRO A 19 -16.30 12.12 -0.49
N LYS A 20 -17.55 11.66 -0.49
CA LYS A 20 -18.08 10.68 -1.46
C LYS A 20 -18.38 11.31 -2.81
N GLU A 21 -18.73 12.60 -2.87
CA GLU A 21 -19.18 13.26 -4.10
C GLU A 21 -18.03 13.90 -4.89
N SER A 22 -16.92 14.25 -4.24
CA SER A 22 -15.81 14.95 -4.89
C SER A 22 -14.57 14.12 -5.17
N MET A 23 -14.42 12.92 -4.60
CA MET A 23 -13.13 12.20 -4.60
C MET A 23 -13.25 10.70 -4.84
N GLY A 24 -12.43 10.17 -5.77
CA GLY A 24 -12.33 8.72 -6.04
C GLY A 24 -12.02 7.87 -4.81
N LEU A 25 -11.51 8.49 -3.74
CA LEU A 25 -11.11 7.86 -2.50
C LEU A 25 -12.33 7.25 -1.80
N GLY A 26 -13.49 7.92 -1.88
CA GLY A 26 -14.75 7.38 -1.36
C GLY A 26 -15.08 6.01 -1.96
N LEU A 27 -14.86 5.82 -3.27
CA LEU A 27 -15.10 4.55 -3.96
C LEU A 27 -14.18 3.43 -3.47
N ILE A 28 -12.91 3.74 -3.19
CA ILE A 28 -11.98 2.75 -2.63
C ILE A 28 -12.31 2.41 -1.20
N LEU A 29 -12.62 3.40 -0.37
CA LEU A 29 -12.98 3.13 1.02
C LEU A 29 -14.28 2.31 1.06
N ASP A 30 -15.25 2.62 0.20
CA ASP A 30 -16.49 1.85 0.06
C ASP A 30 -16.24 0.42 -0.46
N ASP A 31 -15.33 0.25 -1.41
CA ASP A 31 -14.93 -1.08 -1.89
C ASP A 31 -14.24 -1.88 -0.77
N LEU A 32 -13.31 -1.25 -0.05
CA LEU A 32 -12.60 -1.85 1.08
C LEU A 32 -13.56 -2.27 2.20
N GLU A 33 -14.53 -1.43 2.55
CA GLU A 33 -15.56 -1.72 3.57
C GLU A 33 -16.48 -2.88 3.16
N LYS A 34 -16.71 -3.08 1.85
CA LYS A 34 -17.47 -4.22 1.32
C LYS A 34 -16.63 -5.49 1.18
N ARG A 35 -15.30 -5.40 1.20
CA ARG A 35 -14.40 -6.54 1.00
C ARG A 35 -14.43 -7.47 2.22
N GLN A 36 -14.68 -8.74 1.93
CA GLN A 36 -14.54 -9.83 2.89
C GLN A 36 -13.35 -10.70 2.48
N ILE A 37 -12.26 -10.60 3.24
CA ILE A 37 -11.06 -11.39 2.98
C ILE A 37 -11.14 -12.66 3.80
N LYS A 38 -11.35 -13.79 3.12
CA LYS A 38 -11.35 -15.10 3.77
C LYS A 38 -9.93 -15.45 4.21
N THR A 39 -9.76 -15.66 5.50
CA THR A 39 -8.54 -16.17 6.12
C THR A 39 -8.82 -17.52 6.77
N LEU A 40 -7.78 -18.26 7.17
CA LEU A 40 -8.02 -19.50 7.92
C LEU A 40 -8.58 -19.26 9.33
N GLY A 41 -8.30 -18.10 9.91
CA GLY A 41 -8.87 -17.67 11.20
C GLY A 41 -10.28 -17.09 11.09
N GLY A 42 -10.92 -17.16 9.91
CA GLY A 42 -12.23 -16.61 9.63
C GLY A 42 -12.20 -15.47 8.62
N THR A 43 -13.29 -14.71 8.55
CA THR A 43 -13.41 -13.57 7.65
C THR A 43 -12.77 -12.33 8.28
N LEU A 44 -11.94 -11.64 7.51
CA LEU A 44 -11.46 -10.30 7.82
C LEU A 44 -12.35 -9.29 7.10
N GLU A 45 -12.81 -8.31 7.87
CA GLU A 45 -13.70 -7.23 7.43
C GLU A 45 -13.09 -5.89 7.82
N PHE A 46 -13.46 -4.84 7.10
CA PHE A 46 -12.99 -3.48 7.35
C PHE A 46 -14.15 -2.62 7.83
N GLN A 47 -13.92 -1.86 8.90
CA GLN A 47 -14.80 -0.80 9.37
C GLN A 47 -14.05 0.52 9.21
N ILE A 48 -14.60 1.46 8.43
CA ILE A 48 -13.86 2.68 8.05
C ILE A 48 -14.56 3.92 8.58
N ASP A 49 -13.94 4.55 9.56
CA ASP A 49 -14.34 5.86 10.08
C ASP A 49 -13.67 6.94 9.22
N ARG A 50 -14.49 7.73 8.51
CA ARG A 50 -14.02 8.79 7.60
C ARG A 50 -14.06 10.12 8.35
N LEU A 51 -12.91 10.76 8.52
CA LEU A 51 -12.78 12.05 9.20
C LEU A 51 -12.26 13.10 8.21
N LEU A 52 -13.11 14.06 7.88
CA LEU A 52 -12.70 15.21 7.08
C LEU A 52 -11.93 16.18 7.98
N LEU A 53 -10.76 16.61 7.52
CA LEU A 53 -9.88 17.51 8.23
C LEU A 53 -9.85 18.86 7.50
N THR A 54 -10.15 19.93 8.22
CA THR A 54 -9.97 21.28 7.69
C THR A 54 -8.56 21.77 7.99
N HIS A 55 -8.00 22.62 7.11
CA HIS A 55 -6.65 23.16 7.29
C HIS A 55 -6.44 23.83 8.66
N GLU A 56 -7.47 24.50 9.18
CA GLU A 56 -7.44 25.22 10.46
C GLU A 56 -7.70 24.33 11.68
N HIS A 57 -8.54 23.28 11.55
CA HIS A 57 -9.00 22.50 12.71
C HIS A 57 -8.50 21.05 12.75
N LYS A 58 -7.66 20.62 11.80
CA LYS A 58 -7.20 19.22 11.72
C LYS A 58 -6.63 18.65 13.02
N SER A 59 -5.88 19.44 13.79
CA SER A 59 -5.38 19.02 15.11
C SER A 59 -6.53 18.77 16.09
N THR A 60 -7.49 19.69 16.17
CA THR A 60 -8.67 19.57 17.04
C THR A 60 -9.56 18.39 16.64
N GLU A 61 -9.80 18.21 15.34
CA GLU A 61 -10.62 17.13 14.79
C GLU A 61 -10.00 15.76 15.08
N LEU A 62 -8.70 15.59 14.82
CA LEU A 62 -7.97 14.35 15.15
C LEU A 62 -7.95 14.10 16.66
N ARG A 63 -7.67 15.13 17.48
CA ARG A 63 -7.68 15.00 18.95
C ARG A 63 -9.03 14.52 19.47
N ASN A 64 -10.11 15.13 18.98
CA ASN A 64 -11.47 14.76 19.38
C ASN A 64 -11.80 13.32 18.98
N TYR A 65 -11.40 12.90 17.78
CA TYR A 65 -11.60 11.52 17.34
C TYR A 65 -10.79 10.52 18.20
N LEU A 66 -9.49 10.75 18.36
CA LEU A 66 -8.57 9.82 19.05
C LEU A 66 -8.83 9.74 20.56
N SER A 67 -9.51 10.72 21.16
CA SER A 67 -9.91 10.66 22.57
C SER A 67 -11.12 9.77 22.85
N HIS A 68 -11.89 9.40 21.81
CA HIS A 68 -13.10 8.59 21.95
C HIS A 68 -13.05 7.26 21.19
N ASN A 69 -12.05 7.06 20.33
CA ASN A 69 -11.96 5.92 19.43
C ASN A 69 -10.56 5.30 19.45
N GLU A 70 -10.50 3.98 19.34
CA GLU A 70 -9.25 3.21 19.24
C GLU A 70 -9.19 2.50 17.87
N PRO A 71 -8.69 3.18 16.82
CA PRO A 71 -8.54 2.55 15.51
C PRO A 71 -7.41 1.51 15.52
N ASN A 72 -7.51 0.48 14.68
CA ASN A 72 -6.39 -0.43 14.41
C ASN A 72 -5.38 0.20 13.45
N GLN A 73 -5.84 1.14 12.62
CA GLN A 73 -5.02 1.84 11.64
C GLN A 73 -5.43 3.30 11.48
N ILE A 74 -4.45 4.15 11.19
CA ILE A 74 -4.66 5.56 10.87
C ILE A 74 -4.15 5.79 9.44
N TRP A 75 -5.03 6.21 8.55
CA TRP A 75 -4.76 6.53 7.16
C TRP A 75 -4.86 8.04 6.98
N LEU A 76 -3.74 8.67 6.63
CA LEU A 76 -3.60 10.12 6.52
C LEU A 76 -3.46 10.51 5.06
N PHE A 77 -4.45 11.25 4.56
CA PHE A 77 -4.50 11.74 3.19
C PHE A 77 -4.28 13.25 3.15
N GLY A 78 -3.06 13.66 2.84
CA GLY A 78 -2.74 15.07 2.64
C GLY A 78 -3.03 15.53 1.22
N CYS A 79 -4.23 16.05 0.97
CA CYS A 79 -4.66 16.57 -0.34
C CYS A 79 -5.24 18.00 -0.25
N GLY A 80 -4.73 18.78 0.71
CA GLY A 80 -5.12 20.17 0.89
C GLY A 80 -4.74 21.08 -0.28
N ASP A 81 -5.08 22.37 -0.19
CA ASP A 81 -4.71 23.38 -1.19
C ASP A 81 -3.34 24.00 -0.86
N GLU A 82 -2.43 23.94 -1.83
CA GLU A 82 -1.07 24.49 -1.72
C GLU A 82 -1.03 26.01 -1.52
N ASN A 83 -2.11 26.72 -1.90
CA ASN A 83 -2.21 28.17 -1.81
C ASN A 83 -2.70 28.62 -0.43
N LEU A 84 -3.08 27.70 0.45
CA LEU A 84 -3.58 28.02 1.77
C LEU A 84 -2.47 27.92 2.81
N PRO A 85 -2.44 28.85 3.80
CA PRO A 85 -1.62 28.68 4.98
C PRO A 85 -2.07 27.43 5.71
N SER A 86 -1.27 26.38 5.63
CA SER A 86 -1.53 25.15 6.34
C SER A 86 -0.69 25.11 7.62
N THR A 87 -1.33 24.81 8.75
CA THR A 87 -0.66 24.74 10.06
C THR A 87 -0.26 23.29 10.32
N PRO A 88 0.99 22.97 10.67
CA PRO A 88 1.37 21.61 11.04
C PRO A 88 0.52 21.06 12.18
N LEU A 89 0.36 19.74 12.26
CA LEU A 89 -0.26 19.11 13.44
C LEU A 89 0.40 19.58 14.75
N GLU A 90 -0.43 19.83 15.75
CA GLU A 90 0.00 20.19 17.10
C GLU A 90 0.75 19.01 17.75
N SER A 91 1.71 19.33 18.62
CA SER A 91 2.64 18.33 19.17
C SER A 91 1.95 17.23 19.97
N ASP A 92 0.87 17.54 20.70
CA ASP A 92 0.11 16.58 21.48
C ASP A 92 -0.68 15.59 20.61
N VAL A 93 -1.16 16.02 19.43
CA VAL A 93 -1.79 15.15 18.43
C VAL A 93 -0.73 14.21 17.84
N ILE A 94 0.44 14.74 17.50
CA ILE A 94 1.57 13.93 17.02
C ILE A 94 1.98 12.89 18.07
N SER A 95 2.10 13.29 19.34
CA SER A 95 2.39 12.37 20.45
C SER A 95 1.32 11.30 20.63
N SER A 96 0.04 11.64 20.42
CA SER A 96 -1.08 10.69 20.51
C SER A 96 -1.02 9.63 19.41
N ILE A 97 -0.79 10.06 18.15
CA ILE A 97 -0.57 9.13 17.02
C ILE A 97 0.65 8.25 17.29
N PHE A 98 1.75 8.83 17.75
CA PHE A 98 2.97 8.11 18.03
C PHE A 98 2.81 7.07 19.16
N ALA A 99 2.05 7.39 20.21
CA ALA A 99 1.72 6.46 21.29
C ALA A 99 0.88 5.27 20.79
N LEU A 100 -0.08 5.51 19.89
CA LEU A 100 -0.84 4.44 19.23
C LEU A 100 0.08 3.57 18.36
N MET A 101 1.02 4.17 17.63
CA MET A 101 2.04 3.42 16.89
C MET A 101 2.90 2.55 17.82
N GLN A 102 3.23 2.99 19.04
CA GLN A 102 3.95 2.14 20.01
C GLN A 102 3.12 0.94 20.44
N ARG A 103 1.80 1.09 20.52
CA ARG A 103 0.86 -0.01 20.82
C ARG A 103 0.58 -0.93 19.63
N GLY A 104 1.15 -0.64 18.46
CA GLY A 104 1.00 -1.48 17.27
C GLY A 104 -0.01 -0.97 16.24
N VAL A 105 -0.63 0.19 16.43
CA VAL A 105 -1.52 0.78 15.42
C VAL A 105 -0.73 1.07 14.15
N GLY A 106 -1.21 0.57 13.01
CA GLY A 106 -0.57 0.78 11.72
C GLY A 106 -0.86 2.16 11.16
N VAL A 107 0.08 2.75 10.42
CA VAL A 107 -0.11 4.06 9.76
C VAL A 107 0.06 3.94 8.27
N PHE A 108 -0.92 4.43 7.52
CA PHE A 108 -0.77 4.75 6.11
C PHE A 108 -0.69 6.28 5.98
N ALA A 109 0.26 6.79 5.22
CA ALA A 109 0.38 8.23 5.00
C ALA A 109 0.72 8.53 3.54
N THR A 110 0.05 9.51 2.98
CA THR A 110 0.30 9.99 1.62
C THR A 110 0.19 11.51 1.55
N GLY A 111 0.72 12.06 0.46
CA GLY A 111 0.64 13.46 0.09
C GLY A 111 0.91 13.61 -1.41
N ASP A 112 0.75 14.83 -1.89
CA ASP A 112 0.86 15.24 -3.30
C ASP A 112 2.10 16.14 -3.52
N HIS A 113 2.25 16.79 -4.68
CA HIS A 113 3.37 17.67 -5.01
C HIS A 113 3.65 18.71 -3.92
N ASP A 114 4.83 19.29 -4.04
CA ASP A 114 5.27 20.41 -3.22
C ASP A 114 5.29 20.09 -1.73
N THR A 115 4.33 20.63 -0.99
CA THR A 115 4.22 20.48 0.46
C THR A 115 2.90 19.84 0.89
N LEU A 116 2.14 19.30 -0.07
CA LEU A 116 0.86 18.70 0.21
C LEU A 116 1.02 17.45 1.11
N GLY A 117 0.30 17.47 2.21
CA GLY A 117 0.43 16.48 3.30
C GLY A 117 1.62 16.69 4.24
N ALA A 118 2.50 17.66 4.02
CA ALA A 118 3.65 17.91 4.90
C ALA A 118 3.24 18.33 6.32
N ASP A 119 2.14 19.06 6.43
CA ASP A 119 1.60 19.52 7.71
C ASP A 119 0.83 18.42 8.46
N LEU A 120 0.20 17.51 7.72
CA LEU A 120 -0.51 16.36 8.29
C LEU A 120 0.46 15.22 8.67
N CYS A 121 1.40 14.89 7.79
CA CYS A 121 2.21 13.67 7.87
C CYS A 121 3.68 13.95 8.23
N GLY A 122 4.22 15.09 7.78
CA GLY A 122 5.67 15.35 7.73
C GLY A 122 6.37 15.55 9.08
N LYS A 123 5.62 15.59 10.19
CA LYS A 123 6.20 15.64 11.55
C LYS A 123 6.01 14.36 12.36
N ILE A 124 5.21 13.42 11.88
CA ILE A 124 4.93 12.17 12.59
C ILE A 124 6.19 11.30 12.59
N PRO A 125 6.64 10.79 13.75
CA PRO A 125 7.81 9.93 13.80
C PRO A 125 7.68 8.73 12.86
N ARG A 126 8.81 8.31 12.26
CA ARG A 126 8.94 7.30 11.20
C ARG A 126 8.39 7.74 9.85
N VAL A 127 7.15 8.22 9.80
CA VAL A 127 6.49 8.74 8.58
C VAL A 127 7.31 9.87 7.96
N ARG A 128 7.79 10.82 8.78
CA ARG A 128 8.59 11.97 8.35
C ARG A 128 9.90 11.61 7.63
N ARG A 129 10.36 10.37 7.74
CA ARG A 129 11.61 9.88 7.13
C ARG A 129 11.39 9.00 5.89
N MET A 130 10.14 8.71 5.55
CA MET A 130 9.78 7.77 4.48
C MET A 130 9.36 8.45 3.16
N ARG A 131 9.30 9.78 3.14
CA ARG A 131 9.01 10.61 1.95
C ARG A 131 9.67 11.98 2.11
N TYR A 132 9.94 12.62 0.98
CA TYR A 132 10.29 14.04 0.94
C TYR A 132 9.02 14.88 1.11
N TRP A 133 8.80 15.41 2.31
CA TRP A 133 7.57 16.14 2.65
C TRP A 133 7.67 17.66 2.45
N ARG A 134 8.86 18.25 2.61
CA ARG A 134 9.10 19.69 2.38
C ARG A 134 10.44 19.89 1.65
N PRO A 135 10.59 20.98 0.89
CA PRO A 135 11.85 21.35 0.21
C PRO A 135 13.07 21.52 1.14
N ASP A 136 12.86 21.64 2.45
CA ASP A 136 13.80 22.36 3.32
C ASP A 136 14.90 21.47 3.96
N ASN A 137 14.97 20.17 3.64
CA ASN A 137 15.89 19.26 4.34
C ASN A 137 17.08 18.77 3.53
N PHE A 138 17.06 18.88 2.21
CA PHE A 138 18.17 18.53 1.32
C PHE A 138 18.07 19.46 0.09
N SER A 139 19.02 19.43 -0.84
CA SER A 139 19.20 20.43 -1.89
C SER A 139 17.90 20.74 -2.68
N VAL A 140 17.93 21.79 -3.51
CA VAL A 140 16.87 22.16 -4.48
C VAL A 140 16.44 21.00 -5.41
N GLU A 141 17.08 19.82 -5.30
CA GLU A 141 16.81 18.56 -5.96
C GLU A 141 15.73 17.70 -5.26
N ASP A 142 15.22 18.11 -4.08
CA ASP A 142 14.28 17.31 -3.25
C ASP A 142 12.81 17.77 -3.27
N ARG A 143 12.46 18.73 -4.13
CA ARG A 143 11.05 19.02 -4.46
C ARG A 143 10.58 18.04 -5.53
N PRO A 144 9.38 17.45 -5.44
CA PRO A 144 8.64 17.04 -6.62
C PRO A 144 7.99 18.30 -7.20
N PRO A 145 8.58 18.94 -8.22
CA PRO A 145 8.13 20.26 -8.65
C PRO A 145 6.99 20.12 -9.65
N ASP A 146 5.91 20.87 -9.45
CA ASP A 146 4.83 20.93 -10.43
C ASP A 146 5.27 21.64 -11.74
N THR A 147 6.18 22.63 -11.67
CA THR A 147 6.43 23.54 -12.82
C THR A 147 7.89 23.73 -13.26
N ASP A 148 8.87 23.12 -12.59
CA ASP A 148 10.31 23.36 -12.86
C ASP A 148 11.05 22.18 -13.54
N SER A 149 12.38 22.28 -13.64
CA SER A 149 13.20 21.31 -14.37
C SER A 149 13.24 19.90 -13.76
N HIS A 150 12.89 19.74 -12.49
CA HIS A 150 12.81 18.44 -11.82
C HIS A 150 11.40 17.84 -11.87
N ARG A 151 10.45 18.51 -12.56
CA ARG A 151 9.09 18.03 -12.82
C ARG A 151 9.12 16.67 -13.51
N VAL A 152 8.23 15.78 -13.06
CA VAL A 152 8.20 14.37 -13.42
C VAL A 152 7.05 14.06 -14.37
N ASP A 153 7.24 14.40 -15.64
CA ASP A 153 6.36 13.85 -16.66
C ASP A 153 6.75 12.38 -16.91
N SER A 154 5.78 11.47 -16.81
CA SER A 154 6.00 10.04 -17.01
C SER A 154 5.33 9.55 -18.29
N SER A 155 5.25 10.44 -19.29
CA SER A 155 5.02 10.08 -20.67
C SER A 155 6.18 9.20 -21.12
N CYS A 156 6.05 7.88 -20.93
CA CYS A 156 6.92 6.94 -21.62
C CYS A 156 6.85 7.30 -23.10
N PRO A 157 7.96 7.66 -23.77
CA PRO A 157 7.94 7.75 -25.20
C PRO A 157 7.43 6.39 -25.70
N PRO A 158 6.48 6.39 -26.65
CA PRO A 158 6.02 5.15 -27.21
C PRO A 158 7.24 4.37 -27.70
N LEU A 159 7.26 3.05 -27.45
CA LEU A 159 8.29 2.13 -27.95
C LEU A 159 8.47 2.19 -29.48
N LEU A 160 7.59 2.92 -30.18
CA LEU A 160 7.59 3.16 -31.62
C LEU A 160 7.64 4.68 -31.91
N PRO A 161 8.55 5.15 -32.78
CA PRO A 161 8.86 6.57 -33.01
C PRO A 161 7.77 7.41 -33.71
N HIS A 162 6.52 6.92 -33.79
CA HIS A 162 5.44 7.55 -34.57
C HIS A 162 4.09 7.65 -33.83
N LEU A 163 4.07 7.41 -32.53
CA LEU A 163 2.87 7.63 -31.72
C LEU A 163 2.97 9.02 -31.07
N ASP A 164 1.94 9.84 -31.25
CA ASP A 164 1.84 11.16 -30.63
C ASP A 164 2.06 11.05 -29.11
N ILE A 165 3.09 11.74 -28.60
CA ILE A 165 3.33 11.87 -27.17
C ILE A 165 2.22 12.78 -26.62
N LYS A 166 1.16 12.16 -26.11
CA LYS A 166 0.15 12.91 -25.35
C LYS A 166 0.74 13.22 -23.96
N PRO A 167 0.51 14.44 -23.44
CA PRO A 167 0.81 14.74 -22.05
C PRO A 167 0.18 13.71 -21.11
N ASP A 168 0.80 13.49 -19.96
CA ASP A 168 0.12 12.82 -18.85
C ASP A 168 -1.12 13.59 -18.42
N TYR A 169 -2.24 12.87 -18.36
CA TYR A 169 -3.53 13.37 -17.89
C TYR A 169 -4.01 12.53 -16.70
N ASP A 170 -4.78 13.20 -15.82
CA ASP A 170 -5.46 12.70 -14.61
C ASP A 170 -6.39 11.49 -14.78
N ASP A 171 -6.44 10.86 -15.96
CA ASP A 171 -7.24 9.65 -16.24
C ASP A 171 -6.41 8.42 -16.62
N THR A 172 -5.08 8.52 -16.63
CA THR A 172 -4.17 7.44 -17.00
C THR A 172 -3.40 6.91 -15.78
N PRO A 173 -3.67 5.67 -15.33
CA PRO A 173 -2.96 5.06 -14.21
C PRO A 173 -1.49 4.78 -14.55
N LYS A 174 -0.63 4.88 -13.55
CA LYS A 174 0.81 4.73 -13.67
C LYS A 174 1.32 3.35 -13.39
N ARG A 175 2.28 2.94 -14.20
CA ARG A 175 2.96 1.67 -14.03
C ARG A 175 3.95 1.74 -12.86
N VAL A 176 3.84 0.75 -11.98
CA VAL A 176 4.72 0.58 -10.83
C VAL A 176 5.36 -0.81 -10.85
N TYR A 177 6.51 -0.89 -10.20
CA TYR A 177 7.34 -2.08 -10.10
C TYR A 177 7.63 -2.35 -8.63
N PHE A 178 6.93 -3.33 -8.06
CA PHE A 178 7.20 -3.77 -6.69
C PHE A 178 8.48 -4.61 -6.64
N SER A 179 9.30 -4.38 -5.62
CA SER A 179 10.56 -5.10 -5.44
C SER A 179 10.30 -6.60 -5.18
N GLN A 180 11.19 -7.44 -5.71
CA GLN A 180 11.17 -8.89 -5.50
C GLN A 180 12.06 -9.32 -4.32
N ASP A 181 12.77 -8.36 -3.72
CA ASP A 181 13.73 -8.57 -2.64
C ASP A 181 13.09 -8.40 -1.26
N TRP A 182 11.85 -8.85 -1.09
CA TRP A 182 11.21 -8.83 0.22
C TRP A 182 11.78 -9.94 1.11
N TYR A 183 12.44 -9.52 2.20
CA TYR A 183 13.05 -10.42 3.17
C TYR A 183 12.23 -10.49 4.45
N MET A 184 11.48 -11.57 4.63
CA MET A 184 10.99 -11.95 5.95
C MET A 184 12.06 -12.75 6.69
N PRO A 185 12.23 -12.55 8.02
CA PRO A 185 13.10 -13.42 8.81
C PRO A 185 12.80 -14.91 8.56
N GLY A 186 13.78 -15.65 8.07
CA GLY A 186 13.67 -17.07 7.75
C GLY A 186 13.21 -17.42 6.32
N GLN A 187 13.10 -16.45 5.41
CA GLN A 187 12.78 -16.69 4.00
C GLN A 187 14.05 -16.65 3.13
N GLN A 188 14.21 -17.58 2.18
CA GLN A 188 15.33 -17.59 1.24
C GLN A 188 15.21 -16.44 0.21
N TRP A 189 16.36 -15.94 -0.24
CA TRP A 189 16.50 -14.91 -1.28
C TRP A 189 15.74 -15.32 -2.57
N GLY A 190 14.98 -14.38 -3.17
CA GLY A 190 14.50 -14.50 -4.55
C GLY A 190 13.09 -15.08 -4.79
N ALA A 191 12.15 -15.08 -3.84
CA ALA A 191 10.89 -15.80 -4.00
C ALA A 191 9.56 -15.01 -3.90
N GLY A 192 9.53 -13.68 -3.81
CA GLY A 192 8.23 -13.00 -3.74
C GLY A 192 8.20 -11.49 -3.90
N VAL A 193 7.11 -11.01 -4.51
CA VAL A 193 6.72 -9.60 -4.52
C VAL A 193 6.38 -9.15 -3.10
N HIS A 194 6.69 -7.91 -2.75
CA HIS A 194 6.29 -7.37 -1.46
C HIS A 194 4.79 -7.60 -1.19
N PRO A 195 4.39 -8.01 0.02
CA PRO A 195 3.01 -7.95 0.52
C PRO A 195 2.02 -7.00 -0.14
N ILE A 196 2.39 -5.73 -0.09
CA ILE A 196 1.57 -4.61 -0.51
C ILE A 196 1.35 -4.66 -2.04
N GLY A 197 2.32 -5.21 -2.78
CA GLY A 197 2.30 -5.35 -4.23
C GLY A 197 1.75 -6.67 -4.75
N LEU A 198 1.24 -7.57 -3.92
CA LEU A 198 0.75 -8.87 -4.40
C LEU A 198 -0.65 -8.75 -4.99
N HIS A 199 -0.85 -9.25 -6.21
CA HIS A 199 -2.20 -9.45 -6.75
C HIS A 199 -2.49 -10.96 -6.83
N PRO A 200 -3.63 -11.48 -6.33
CA PRO A 200 -3.92 -12.92 -6.34
C PRO A 200 -3.93 -13.52 -7.76
N ASP A 201 -4.64 -12.86 -8.66
CA ASP A 201 -4.80 -13.34 -10.04
C ASP A 201 -3.64 -12.90 -10.93
N LEU A 202 -3.31 -11.60 -10.91
CA LEU A 202 -2.28 -10.98 -11.76
C LEU A 202 -0.84 -11.17 -11.24
N LYS A 203 -0.68 -11.85 -10.10
CA LYS A 203 0.59 -12.13 -9.38
C LYS A 203 1.32 -10.90 -8.84
N ARG A 204 1.06 -9.71 -9.38
CA ARG A 204 1.60 -8.45 -8.87
C ARG A 204 0.70 -7.28 -9.23
N ILE A 205 0.73 -6.26 -8.38
CA ILE A 205 0.23 -4.95 -8.70
C ILE A 205 1.21 -4.30 -9.67
N GLY A 206 0.70 -3.92 -10.83
CA GLY A 206 1.48 -3.28 -11.87
C GLY A 206 1.15 -1.81 -12.06
N TYR A 207 0.06 -1.32 -11.44
CA TYR A 207 -0.42 0.03 -11.66
C TYR A 207 -1.06 0.66 -10.42
N LEU A 208 -0.85 1.97 -10.25
CA LEU A 208 -1.46 2.84 -9.23
C LEU A 208 -2.09 4.06 -9.95
N PRO A 209 -3.05 4.79 -9.37
CA PRO A 209 -3.81 5.84 -10.05
C PRO A 209 -3.07 7.16 -10.15
N ASP A 210 -1.74 7.15 -10.17
CA ASP A 210 -0.99 8.39 -10.34
C ASP A 210 -1.13 8.92 -11.78
N HIS A 211 -1.00 10.22 -12.04
CA HIS A 211 -0.97 10.77 -13.39
C HIS A 211 0.30 11.58 -13.67
N ARG A 212 0.87 12.27 -12.68
CA ARG A 212 2.21 12.85 -12.72
C ARG A 212 2.81 12.60 -11.37
N HIS A 213 3.88 11.82 -11.32
CA HIS A 213 4.37 11.38 -10.01
C HIS A 213 5.04 12.54 -9.28
N GLU A 214 4.22 13.12 -8.43
CA GLU A 214 4.43 14.40 -7.77
C GLU A 214 4.92 14.14 -6.33
N GLY A 215 5.89 13.24 -6.21
CA GLY A 215 6.54 12.90 -4.95
C GLY A 215 7.46 11.69 -5.05
N ALA A 216 8.51 11.70 -4.23
CA ALA A 216 9.37 10.54 -4.04
C ALA A 216 9.28 10.05 -2.58
N CYS A 217 9.02 8.76 -2.43
CA CYS A 217 9.27 8.10 -1.16
C CYS A 217 10.79 8.00 -0.91
N ARG A 218 11.20 7.63 0.28
CA ARG A 218 12.61 7.34 0.56
C ARG A 218 12.73 6.37 1.72
N VAL A 219 13.95 5.90 1.94
CA VAL A 219 14.35 5.35 3.23
C VAL A 219 15.29 6.34 3.91
N PRO A 220 15.36 6.34 5.24
CA PRO A 220 16.34 7.12 5.98
C PRO A 220 17.77 6.77 5.51
N THR A 221 18.66 7.76 5.40
CA THR A 221 20.08 7.53 5.09
C THR A 221 20.80 6.87 6.28
N MET A 222 22.00 6.33 6.07
CA MET A 222 22.83 5.81 7.18
C MET A 222 23.21 6.91 8.16
N THR A 223 23.67 8.07 7.67
CA THR A 223 23.96 9.24 8.50
C THR A 223 22.74 9.70 9.28
N GLU A 224 21.57 9.59 8.64
CA GLU A 224 20.37 9.68 9.39
C GLU A 224 20.41 8.57 10.47
N MET A 225 20.24 7.29 10.17
CA MET A 225 20.10 6.22 11.17
C MET A 225 21.13 6.22 12.32
N ASP A 226 22.37 6.69 12.08
CA ASP A 226 23.49 6.73 13.03
C ASP A 226 23.60 8.02 13.88
N ASP A 227 22.77 9.03 13.61
CA ASP A 227 22.79 10.29 14.35
C ASP A 227 22.31 10.09 15.81
N SER A 228 23.24 10.22 16.76
CA SER A 228 23.04 10.00 18.19
C SER A 228 22.11 11.02 18.86
N ALA A 229 21.76 12.11 18.17
CA ALA A 229 20.73 13.06 18.61
C ALA A 229 19.30 12.53 18.40
N ARG A 230 19.13 11.29 17.91
CA ARG A 230 17.83 10.70 17.59
C ARG A 230 17.08 10.20 18.80
N SER A 231 15.77 10.43 18.76
CA SER A 231 14.83 9.74 19.63
C SER A 231 14.63 8.31 19.11
N ASN A 232 14.54 7.34 20.03
CA ASN A 232 14.10 5.96 19.77
C ASN A 232 12.74 5.87 19.04
N GLU A 233 12.06 7.02 18.85
CA GLU A 233 10.78 7.15 18.19
C GLU A 233 10.85 6.82 16.70
N ASP A 234 11.83 7.38 15.98
CA ASP A 234 12.00 7.15 14.55
C ASP A 234 12.70 5.80 14.27
N PHE A 235 13.60 5.35 15.15
CA PHE A 235 14.46 4.19 14.91
C PHE A 235 14.42 3.20 16.07
N PRO A 236 13.26 2.56 16.35
CA PRO A 236 13.22 1.55 17.40
C PRO A 236 14.12 0.36 17.04
N SER A 237 14.62 -0.34 18.06
CA SER A 237 15.51 -1.48 17.86
C SER A 237 14.86 -2.56 16.99
N GLY A 238 15.61 -3.04 15.99
CA GLY A 238 15.12 -4.04 15.04
C GLY A 238 14.15 -3.49 13.98
N ALA A 239 13.96 -2.17 13.90
CA ALA A 239 13.24 -1.52 12.82
C ALA A 239 13.88 -1.75 11.45
N ARG A 240 13.04 -1.76 10.42
CA ARG A 240 13.46 -1.82 9.02
C ARG A 240 12.64 -0.84 8.20
N TYR A 241 13.33 -0.07 7.38
CA TYR A 241 12.77 0.78 6.34
C TYR A 241 13.12 0.18 4.97
N GLN A 242 12.16 0.16 4.05
CA GLN A 242 12.38 -0.40 2.72
C GLN A 242 11.54 0.34 1.68
N VAL A 243 12.13 0.64 0.52
CA VAL A 243 11.36 0.95 -0.68
C VAL A 243 10.80 -0.35 -1.24
N VAL A 244 9.49 -0.43 -1.38
CA VAL A 244 8.78 -1.65 -1.82
C VAL A 244 8.20 -1.51 -3.22
N ALA A 245 8.07 -0.29 -3.75
CA ALA A 245 7.72 -0.06 -5.14
C ALA A 245 8.45 1.14 -5.74
N TYR A 246 8.71 1.02 -7.03
CA TYR A 246 9.35 2.03 -7.85
C TYR A 246 8.47 2.36 -9.05
N ALA A 247 8.58 3.57 -9.56
CA ALA A 247 8.06 3.95 -10.86
C ALA A 247 9.21 4.41 -11.76
N ALA A 248 8.95 4.45 -13.06
CA ALA A 248 9.87 5.00 -14.04
C ALA A 248 9.32 6.33 -14.57
N ARG A 249 10.21 7.31 -14.73
CA ARG A 249 9.95 8.57 -15.43
C ARG A 249 10.86 8.69 -16.64
N THR A 250 10.38 9.36 -17.67
CA THR A 250 11.13 9.77 -18.86
C THR A 250 10.64 11.17 -19.15
N GLY A 251 11.43 12.20 -18.85
CA GLY A 251 10.94 13.56 -18.99
C GLY A 251 11.09 14.07 -20.41
N LEU A 252 10.09 14.83 -20.84
CA LEU A 252 10.28 15.99 -21.68
C LEU A 252 10.10 17.21 -20.78
N THR A 253 11.17 17.70 -20.14
CA THR A 253 11.09 18.95 -19.37
C THR A 253 10.94 20.11 -20.34
N ARG A 254 9.72 20.68 -20.45
CA ARG A 254 9.43 21.81 -21.35
C ARG A 254 9.93 21.58 -22.80
N GLY A 255 9.78 20.36 -23.30
CA GLY A 255 10.24 19.98 -24.64
C GLY A 255 11.73 19.63 -24.75
N LYS A 256 12.45 19.45 -23.63
CA LYS A 256 13.80 18.89 -23.61
C LYS A 256 13.78 17.48 -23.05
N GLU A 257 14.31 16.52 -23.79
CA GLU A 257 14.50 15.15 -23.31
C GLU A 257 15.33 15.16 -22.03
N THR A 258 14.79 14.55 -20.97
CA THR A 258 15.55 14.18 -19.79
C THR A 258 15.81 12.68 -19.79
N HIS A 259 16.80 12.28 -19.00
CA HIS A 259 17.14 10.89 -18.85
C HIS A 259 16.01 10.12 -18.17
N ALA A 260 15.81 8.88 -18.62
CA ALA A 260 14.93 7.94 -17.92
C ALA A 260 15.45 7.73 -16.48
N GLU A 261 14.57 7.79 -15.50
CA GLU A 261 14.92 7.61 -14.10
C GLU A 261 13.92 6.70 -13.40
N ILE A 262 14.43 5.89 -12.48
CA ILE A 262 13.64 5.05 -11.59
C ILE A 262 13.67 5.69 -10.21
N TYR A 263 12.51 5.90 -9.61
CA TYR A 263 12.41 6.53 -8.29
C TYR A 263 11.43 5.76 -7.39
N PRO A 264 11.65 5.82 -6.08
CA PRO A 264 10.79 5.20 -5.07
C PRO A 264 9.41 5.85 -4.99
N VAL A 265 8.35 5.05 -5.02
CA VAL A 265 6.96 5.53 -4.89
C VAL A 265 6.21 4.98 -3.68
N VAL A 266 6.68 3.87 -3.12
CA VAL A 266 6.11 3.28 -1.89
C VAL A 266 7.24 2.85 -0.97
N SER A 267 7.21 3.35 0.26
CA SER A 267 8.09 2.94 1.35
C SER A 267 7.31 2.23 2.44
N ALA A 268 7.90 1.19 3.01
CA ALA A 268 7.35 0.41 4.10
C ALA A 268 8.31 0.43 5.30
N PHE A 269 7.74 0.45 6.50
CA PHE A 269 8.44 0.32 7.77
C PHE A 269 7.85 -0.81 8.59
N THR A 270 8.72 -1.60 9.19
CA THR A 270 8.34 -2.66 10.13
C THR A 270 9.23 -2.63 11.36
N ALA A 271 8.67 -2.93 12.52
CA ALA A 271 9.41 -3.18 13.74
C ALA A 271 8.76 -4.32 14.54
N PRO A 272 9.50 -4.98 15.46
CA PRO A 272 9.00 -6.15 16.20
C PRO A 272 7.74 -5.83 17.03
N THR A 273 7.75 -4.71 17.75
CA THR A 273 6.75 -4.37 18.79
C THR A 273 5.94 -3.12 18.49
N GLU A 274 6.30 -2.34 17.48
CA GLU A 274 5.59 -1.14 17.06
C GLU A 274 4.86 -1.29 15.70
N GLY A 275 3.83 -0.46 15.52
CA GLY A 275 2.98 -0.42 14.33
C GLY A 275 3.78 -0.30 13.04
N ARG A 276 3.31 -1.00 12.01
CA ARG A 276 3.89 -0.89 10.66
C ARG A 276 3.49 0.45 10.05
N VAL A 277 4.31 0.95 9.13
CA VAL A 277 4.00 2.18 8.38
C VAL A 277 4.13 1.92 6.89
N VAL A 278 3.19 2.44 6.10
CA VAL A 278 3.31 2.56 4.65
C VAL A 278 3.25 4.05 4.32
N VAL A 279 4.21 4.52 3.53
CA VAL A 279 4.15 5.85 2.93
C VAL A 279 4.15 5.69 1.42
N ASP A 280 3.30 6.45 0.77
CA ASP A 280 3.03 6.35 -0.66
C ASP A 280 2.98 7.75 -1.27
N SER A 281 3.68 7.95 -2.40
CA SER A 281 3.69 9.22 -3.13
C SER A 281 2.75 9.27 -4.32
N THR A 282 2.10 8.16 -4.65
CA THR A 282 1.09 8.00 -5.73
C THR A 282 -0.35 8.13 -5.23
N PHE A 283 -0.57 7.98 -3.93
CA PHE A 283 -1.91 7.71 -3.41
C PHE A 283 -2.81 8.95 -3.37
N HIS A 284 -2.25 10.15 -3.40
CA HIS A 284 -3.07 11.37 -3.43
C HIS A 284 -3.99 11.41 -4.66
N HIS A 285 -3.60 10.86 -5.81
CA HIS A 285 -4.50 10.77 -6.97
C HIS A 285 -5.63 9.75 -6.81
N TRP A 286 -5.69 9.03 -5.68
CA TRP A 286 -6.88 8.29 -5.31
C TRP A 286 -8.05 9.23 -4.99
N VAL A 287 -7.79 10.50 -4.71
CA VAL A 287 -8.84 11.49 -4.55
C VAL A 287 -9.35 12.08 -5.87
N ASN A 288 -8.81 11.66 -7.02
CA ASN A 288 -9.03 12.35 -8.30
C ASN A 288 -9.81 11.50 -9.34
N GLY A 289 -9.98 12.05 -10.54
CA GLY A 289 -10.70 11.49 -11.69
C GLY A 289 -10.18 10.15 -12.20
N ASN A 290 -8.95 9.75 -11.87
CA ASN A 290 -8.35 8.47 -12.27
C ASN A 290 -9.21 7.26 -11.90
N ILE A 291 -9.74 7.24 -10.67
CA ILE A 291 -10.61 6.15 -10.22
C ILE A 291 -11.96 6.20 -10.92
N ASN A 292 -12.51 7.39 -11.10
CA ASN A 292 -13.75 7.57 -11.85
C ASN A 292 -13.58 7.08 -13.30
N ALA A 293 -12.43 7.35 -13.94
CA ALA A 293 -12.11 6.87 -15.27
C ALA A 293 -11.91 5.34 -15.32
N ALA A 294 -11.23 4.77 -14.31
CA ALA A 294 -11.04 3.33 -14.18
C ALA A 294 -12.38 2.59 -14.01
N MET A 295 -13.28 3.11 -13.16
CA MET A 295 -14.60 2.56 -12.90
C MET A 295 -15.58 2.74 -14.08
N ASN A 296 -15.52 3.87 -14.79
CA ASN A 296 -16.38 4.16 -15.94
C ASN A 296 -15.93 3.48 -17.26
N ASN A 297 -15.34 2.28 -17.16
CA ASN A 297 -14.93 1.42 -18.26
C ASN A 297 -13.78 1.89 -19.17
N LYS A 298 -13.10 3.02 -18.90
CA LYS A 298 -11.91 3.39 -19.69
C LYS A 298 -10.66 2.59 -19.28
N ASN A 299 -10.56 2.15 -18.02
CA ASN A 299 -9.40 1.42 -17.48
C ASN A 299 -9.79 0.40 -16.39
N ALA A 300 -10.83 -0.42 -16.61
CA ALA A 300 -11.34 -1.37 -15.60
C ALA A 300 -10.29 -2.33 -15.01
N TRP A 301 -9.25 -2.67 -15.78
CA TRP A 301 -8.14 -3.51 -15.31
C TRP A 301 -7.26 -2.78 -14.27
N ALA A 302 -7.13 -1.45 -14.36
CA ALA A 302 -6.36 -0.66 -13.41
C ALA A 302 -7.06 -0.56 -12.06
N TRP A 303 -8.40 -0.50 -12.07
CA TRP A 303 -9.20 -0.56 -10.85
C TRP A 303 -8.89 -1.82 -10.03
N LEU A 304 -8.73 -2.99 -10.67
CA LEU A 304 -8.38 -4.24 -9.97
C LEU A 304 -7.06 -4.11 -9.21
N HIS A 305 -6.05 -3.47 -9.82
CA HIS A 305 -4.77 -3.22 -9.17
C HIS A 305 -4.88 -2.26 -7.99
N MET A 306 -5.61 -1.15 -8.15
CA MET A 306 -5.82 -0.16 -7.09
C MET A 306 -6.61 -0.79 -5.94
N SER A 307 -7.81 -1.28 -6.20
CA SER A 307 -8.67 -1.89 -5.20
C SER A 307 -7.95 -3.01 -4.40
N GLU A 308 -7.12 -3.83 -5.06
CA GLU A 308 -6.28 -4.81 -4.35
C GLU A 308 -5.13 -4.18 -3.54
N TYR A 309 -4.50 -3.11 -4.04
CA TYR A 309 -3.46 -2.39 -3.33
C TYR A 309 -3.95 -1.82 -1.99
N ALA A 310 -5.12 -1.19 -1.96
CA ALA A 310 -5.72 -0.70 -0.72
C ALA A 310 -6.03 -1.84 0.25
N ALA A 311 -6.56 -2.97 -0.24
CA ALA A 311 -6.76 -4.15 0.58
C ALA A 311 -5.45 -4.72 1.12
N ASN A 312 -4.37 -4.70 0.35
CA ASN A 312 -3.06 -5.14 0.82
C ASN A 312 -2.48 -4.20 1.88
N ILE A 313 -2.62 -2.88 1.74
CA ILE A 313 -2.23 -1.92 2.80
C ILE A 313 -3.03 -2.22 4.07
N GLY A 314 -4.36 -2.33 3.96
CA GLY A 314 -5.25 -2.61 5.09
C GLY A 314 -4.92 -3.92 5.78
N THR A 315 -4.62 -4.99 5.03
CA THR A 315 -4.23 -6.26 5.66
C THR A 315 -2.80 -6.24 6.20
N TRP A 316 -1.87 -5.54 5.55
CA TRP A 316 -0.47 -5.52 5.96
C TRP A 316 -0.24 -4.66 7.20
N LEU A 317 -0.95 -3.54 7.34
CA LEU A 317 -0.86 -2.67 8.53
C LEU A 317 -1.51 -3.29 9.78
N ALA A 318 -2.50 -4.17 9.62
CA ALA A 318 -3.06 -4.89 10.75
C ALA A 318 -2.03 -5.90 11.30
N ARG A 319 -1.57 -5.67 12.53
CA ARG A 319 -0.60 -6.54 13.20
C ARG A 319 -1.15 -7.89 13.62
N GLU A 320 -2.40 -7.91 14.09
CA GLU A 320 -3.07 -9.13 14.56
C GLU A 320 -3.38 -10.12 13.44
N THR A 321 -3.44 -9.62 12.20
CA THR A 321 -3.36 -10.52 11.05
C THR A 321 -1.99 -11.16 11.04
N ARG A 322 -1.99 -12.47 11.30
CA ARG A 322 -1.00 -13.46 10.92
C ARG A 322 -0.71 -13.39 9.41
N TRP A 323 -0.24 -12.24 8.92
CA TRP A 323 -0.09 -11.94 7.51
C TRP A 323 1.03 -12.78 6.91
N VAL A 324 2.05 -13.10 7.72
CA VAL A 324 3.08 -14.10 7.43
C VAL A 324 2.45 -15.47 7.21
N ASP A 325 1.51 -15.88 8.05
CA ASP A 325 0.82 -17.16 7.88
C ASP A 325 -0.12 -17.11 6.69
N LEU A 326 -0.90 -16.04 6.51
CA LEU A 326 -1.76 -15.84 5.35
C LEU A 326 -1.00 -15.92 4.03
N GLN A 327 0.20 -15.32 3.93
CA GLN A 327 1.00 -15.44 2.71
C GLN A 327 1.73 -16.76 2.58
N ARG A 328 2.28 -17.32 3.66
CA ARG A 328 2.85 -18.68 3.62
C ARG A 328 1.80 -19.68 3.19
N GLN A 329 0.58 -19.53 3.70
CA GLN A 329 -0.57 -20.38 3.40
C GLN A 329 -1.13 -20.12 2.00
N LYS A 330 -1.16 -18.87 1.52
CA LYS A 330 -1.57 -18.53 0.15
C LYS A 330 -0.55 -19.06 -0.86
N ALA A 331 0.75 -18.89 -0.60
CA ALA A 331 1.81 -19.48 -1.41
C ALA A 331 1.77 -21.01 -1.37
N PHE A 332 1.55 -21.61 -0.20
CA PHE A 332 1.38 -23.05 -0.04
C PHE A 332 0.14 -23.56 -0.80
N ALA A 333 -1.00 -22.88 -0.69
CA ALA A 333 -2.24 -23.26 -1.38
C ALA A 333 -2.08 -23.18 -2.91
N ILE A 334 -1.39 -22.16 -3.42
CA ILE A 334 -1.07 -22.04 -4.86
C ILE A 334 -0.15 -23.18 -5.30
N ALA A 335 0.90 -23.49 -4.52
CA ALA A 335 1.82 -24.57 -4.83
C ALA A 335 1.14 -25.95 -4.76
N ALA A 336 0.27 -26.17 -3.78
CA ALA A 336 -0.54 -27.37 -3.63
C ALA A 336 -1.51 -27.54 -4.80
N TYR A 337 -2.23 -26.46 -5.17
CA TYR A 337 -3.14 -26.47 -6.31
C TYR A 337 -2.41 -26.83 -7.61
N LYS A 338 -1.23 -26.23 -7.85
CA LYS A 338 -0.44 -26.53 -9.05
C LYS A 338 -0.05 -28.01 -9.12
N LYS A 339 0.38 -28.60 -8.00
CA LYS A 339 0.68 -30.04 -7.92
C LYS A 339 -0.54 -30.92 -8.19
N VAL A 340 -1.70 -30.55 -7.66
CA VAL A 340 -2.96 -31.29 -7.90
C VAL A 340 -3.34 -31.20 -9.38
N GLU A 341 -3.22 -30.03 -10.01
CA GLU A 341 -3.57 -29.85 -11.42
C GLU A 341 -2.59 -30.59 -12.35
N GLU A 342 -1.29 -30.56 -12.06
CA GLU A 342 -0.28 -31.37 -12.77
C GLU A 342 -0.61 -32.87 -12.68
N ALA A 343 -0.96 -33.36 -11.48
CA ALA A 343 -1.35 -34.75 -11.28
C ALA A 343 -2.68 -35.09 -11.96
N ARG A 344 -3.65 -34.17 -12.01
CA ARG A 344 -4.93 -34.33 -12.72
C ARG A 344 -4.72 -34.45 -14.22
N VAL A 345 -3.89 -33.59 -14.81
CA VAL A 345 -3.53 -33.66 -16.23
C VAL A 345 -2.84 -34.99 -16.54
N GLN A 346 -1.93 -35.43 -15.68
CA GLN A 346 -1.25 -36.71 -15.86
C GLN A 346 -2.20 -37.91 -15.73
N PHE A 347 -3.13 -37.87 -14.78
CA PHE A 347 -4.19 -38.87 -14.65
C PHE A 347 -5.05 -38.97 -15.92
N LEU A 348 -5.49 -37.84 -16.47
CA LEU A 348 -6.30 -37.81 -17.69
C LEU A 348 -5.57 -38.36 -18.92
N ASN A 349 -4.24 -38.25 -18.95
CA ASN A 349 -3.43 -38.76 -20.06
C ASN A 349 -3.11 -40.26 -19.90
N ASP A 350 -2.84 -40.70 -18.67
CA ASP A 350 -2.25 -42.02 -18.41
C ASP A 350 -3.25 -43.02 -17.80
N ASN A 351 -4.47 -42.59 -17.43
CA ASN A 351 -5.47 -43.37 -16.68
C ASN A 351 -4.91 -44.01 -15.38
N ASN A 352 -3.93 -43.36 -14.75
CA ASN A 352 -3.25 -43.89 -13.58
C ASN A 352 -3.85 -43.35 -12.27
N ASP A 353 -4.92 -43.99 -11.79
CA ASP A 353 -5.63 -43.64 -10.55
C ASP A 353 -4.72 -43.56 -9.32
N GLN A 354 -3.68 -44.40 -9.28
CA GLN A 354 -2.80 -44.53 -8.12
C GLN A 354 -1.88 -43.30 -7.96
N ALA A 355 -1.35 -42.78 -9.06
CA ALA A 355 -0.50 -41.59 -9.06
C ALA A 355 -1.27 -40.33 -8.60
N PHE A 356 -2.55 -40.22 -8.95
CA PHE A 356 -3.38 -39.11 -8.49
C PHE A 356 -3.71 -39.20 -6.99
N GLY A 357 -4.00 -40.42 -6.51
CA GLY A 357 -4.24 -40.69 -5.09
C GLY A 357 -3.05 -40.34 -4.19
N ASP A 358 -1.83 -40.69 -4.63
CA ASP A 358 -0.60 -40.41 -3.89
C ASP A 358 -0.31 -38.90 -3.79
N VAL A 359 -0.55 -38.12 -4.86
CA VAL A 359 -0.39 -36.65 -4.83
C VAL A 359 -1.40 -35.99 -3.91
N LEU A 360 -2.65 -36.46 -3.90
CA LEU A 360 -3.67 -35.96 -2.96
C LEU A 360 -3.28 -36.23 -1.51
N LEU A 361 -2.74 -37.41 -1.21
CA LEU A 361 -2.29 -37.78 0.12
C LEU A 361 -1.07 -36.94 0.56
N ASP A 362 -0.13 -36.70 -0.34
CA ASP A 362 1.04 -35.83 -0.09
C ASP A 362 0.64 -34.39 0.18
N VAL A 363 -0.30 -33.84 -0.60
CA VAL A 363 -0.85 -32.51 -0.35
C VAL A 363 -1.55 -32.49 1.01
N GLN A 364 -2.39 -33.47 1.35
CA GLN A 364 -3.04 -33.56 2.66
C GLN A 364 -2.04 -33.62 3.82
N ASN A 365 -0.94 -34.36 3.68
CA ASN A 365 0.07 -34.50 4.72
C ASN A 365 0.91 -33.22 4.89
N ALA A 366 1.32 -32.59 3.80
CA ALA A 366 2.04 -31.31 3.83
C ALA A 366 1.17 -30.19 4.43
N THR A 367 -0.13 -30.21 4.10
CA THR A 367 -1.18 -29.34 4.65
C THR A 367 -1.23 -29.52 6.17
N LYS A 368 -1.42 -30.75 6.67
CA LYS A 368 -1.44 -31.04 8.13
C LYS A 368 -0.22 -30.52 8.90
N ILE A 369 0.99 -30.62 8.34
CA ILE A 369 2.23 -30.19 9.01
C ILE A 369 2.32 -28.67 9.13
N GLU A 370 2.02 -27.93 8.06
CA GLU A 370 2.02 -26.46 8.10
C GLU A 370 0.88 -25.91 8.96
N PHE A 371 -0.26 -26.60 9.05
CA PHE A 371 -1.40 -26.14 9.87
C PHE A 371 -1.29 -26.49 11.36
N ALA A 372 -0.63 -27.58 11.72
CA ALA A 372 -0.30 -27.88 13.12
C ALA A 372 0.62 -26.79 13.74
N ARG A 373 1.41 -26.09 12.92
CA ARG A 373 2.23 -24.94 13.35
C ARG A 373 1.43 -23.65 13.56
N ALA A 374 0.24 -23.56 12.97
CA ALA A 374 -0.59 -22.36 12.97
C ALA A 374 -1.75 -22.42 13.98
N ASP A 375 -1.88 -23.47 14.79
CA ASP A 375 -2.92 -23.61 15.81
C ASP A 375 -4.36 -23.47 15.23
N LEU A 376 -4.59 -24.11 14.08
CA LEU A 376 -5.87 -24.11 13.36
C LEU A 376 -6.44 -25.52 13.28
N ASP A 377 -7.77 -25.66 13.33
CA ASP A 377 -8.45 -26.98 13.18
C ASP A 377 -8.20 -27.56 11.77
N PRO A 378 -7.42 -28.64 11.64
CA PRO A 378 -7.08 -29.22 10.35
C PRO A 378 -8.30 -29.74 9.58
N LYS A 379 -9.38 -30.10 10.28
CA LYS A 379 -10.55 -30.75 9.69
C LYS A 379 -11.45 -29.74 8.97
N ALA A 380 -11.72 -28.59 9.60
CA ALA A 380 -12.51 -27.51 9.01
C ALA A 380 -11.86 -26.94 7.73
N VAL A 381 -10.52 -26.84 7.70
CA VAL A 381 -9.77 -26.29 6.58
C VAL A 381 -9.66 -27.30 5.42
N ALA A 382 -9.45 -28.59 5.71
CA ALA A 382 -9.43 -29.63 4.68
C ALA A 382 -10.78 -29.75 3.94
N THR A 383 -11.90 -29.65 4.68
CA THR A 383 -13.24 -29.59 4.08
C THR A 383 -13.40 -28.37 3.18
N ARG A 384 -12.91 -27.20 3.61
CA ARG A 384 -12.99 -25.96 2.83
C ARG A 384 -12.10 -25.97 1.57
N PHE A 385 -10.93 -26.60 1.65
CA PHE A 385 -10.03 -26.77 0.51
C PHE A 385 -10.65 -27.70 -0.55
N LEU A 386 -11.27 -28.80 -0.13
CA LEU A 386 -12.02 -29.70 -1.01
C LEU A 386 -13.24 -29.01 -1.65
N GLU A 387 -13.97 -28.17 -0.90
CA GLU A 387 -15.08 -27.36 -1.45
C GLU A 387 -14.63 -26.38 -2.55
N LEU A 388 -13.40 -25.85 -2.46
CA LEU A 388 -12.83 -24.89 -3.41
C LEU A 388 -12.19 -25.56 -4.63
N THR A 389 -11.76 -26.82 -4.53
CA THR A 389 -11.15 -27.57 -5.63
C THR A 389 -12.16 -28.41 -6.43
N MET A 390 -13.34 -28.68 -5.87
CA MET A 390 -14.43 -29.38 -6.57
C MET A 390 -15.45 -28.46 -7.25
N ARG A 391 -15.25 -27.14 -7.18
CA ARG A 391 -15.96 -26.14 -8.02
C ARG A 391 -15.02 -25.69 -9.13
#